data_AF-A0A158RAI5-F1
#
_entry.id   AF-A0A158RAI5-F1
#
_cell.length_a   1.000
_cell.length_b   1.000
_cell.length_c   1.000
_cell.angle_alpha   90.00
_cell.angle_beta   90.00
_cell.angle_gamma   90.00
#
_symmetry.space_group_name_H-M   'P 1'
#
loop_
_entity.id
_entity.type
_entity.pdbx_description
1 polymer ?
#
loop_
_entity_poly.entity_id
_entity_poly.type
_entity_poly.pdbx_seq_one_letter_code
_entity_poly.pdbx_strand_id
1 'polypeptide(L)'
;MRALILIGGFGTRLRPLTLSVLKPLVEFCNRPMLMHQIEALVKVIKKSGVDVIFSYESEPLGTELDVFPLMVDDSELYCIEIDGIWMDIGRPKDFLLGTQMYLEHLRNKGRLEHRDPPDFIGNVLIHPSVKIGVHCVIGPNVTLGPDVCIGDGVRIQDSAILSGAKVRSHSRLEGSIVGWNSDVGQWTRLENGTVLGENVHVNDEVLLNGVLVLPHNLVSASIHEPQVIL
;
A
#
# COMPACT_ATOMS: atom_id res chain seq x y z
N MET A 1 0.38 1.84 -31.50
CA MET A 1 -0.72 2.19 -30.59
C MET A 1 -0.11 2.86 -29.38
N ARG A 2 -0.49 4.11 -29.10
CA ARG A 2 -0.06 4.84 -27.90
C ARG A 2 -1.09 4.58 -26.80
N ALA A 3 -0.68 4.47 -25.53
CA ALA A 3 -1.61 4.32 -24.41
C ALA A 3 -1.30 5.33 -23.34
N LEU A 4 -2.31 6.11 -22.97
CA LEU A 4 -2.25 7.16 -21.97
C LEU A 4 -2.54 6.59 -20.58
N ILE A 5 -1.62 6.80 -19.63
CA ILE A 5 -1.89 6.54 -18.20
C ILE A 5 -2.05 7.88 -17.50
N LEU A 6 -3.30 8.24 -17.21
CA LEU A 6 -3.59 9.49 -16.53
C LEU A 6 -3.14 9.44 -15.09
N ILE A 7 -2.22 10.34 -14.75
CA ILE A 7 -1.58 10.43 -13.45
C ILE A 7 -1.86 11.82 -12.91
N GLY A 8 -3.03 11.97 -12.28
CA GLY A 8 -3.53 13.25 -11.80
C GLY A 8 -4.12 13.18 -10.39
N GLY A 9 -4.27 14.35 -9.78
CA GLY A 9 -4.87 14.53 -8.47
C GLY A 9 -3.88 14.44 -7.31
N PHE A 10 -4.14 15.23 -6.27
CA PHE A 10 -3.29 15.36 -5.07
C PHE A 10 -3.29 14.14 -4.13
N GLY A 11 -3.97 13.04 -4.51
CA GLY A 11 -4.03 11.81 -3.70
C GLY A 11 -4.60 12.01 -2.29
N THR A 12 -5.39 13.07 -2.05
CA THR A 12 -5.76 13.55 -0.70
C THR A 12 -6.45 12.51 0.17
N ARG A 13 -7.19 11.59 -0.44
CA ARG A 13 -7.95 10.53 0.24
C ARG A 13 -7.07 9.39 0.77
N LEU A 14 -5.85 9.23 0.26
CA LEU A 14 -4.88 8.19 0.67
C LEU A 14 -3.83 8.73 1.66
N ARG A 15 -4.02 9.96 2.15
CA ARG A 15 -3.17 10.51 3.21
C ARG A 15 -3.24 9.62 4.47
N PRO A 16 -2.14 9.49 5.24
CA PRO A 16 -0.89 10.27 5.17
C PRO A 16 0.14 9.81 4.12
N LEU A 17 -0.06 8.66 3.45
CA LEU A 17 0.95 8.10 2.52
C LEU A 17 1.28 9.05 1.36
N THR A 18 0.28 9.78 0.89
CA THR A 18 0.41 10.72 -0.24
C THR A 18 0.91 12.11 0.14
N LEU A 19 1.33 12.32 1.39
CA LEU A 19 2.03 13.54 1.80
C LEU A 19 3.51 13.51 1.43
N SER A 20 4.13 12.33 1.41
CA SER A 20 5.53 12.15 1.03
C SER A 20 5.73 11.73 -0.42
N VAL A 21 4.78 10.97 -0.98
CA VAL A 21 4.93 10.31 -2.28
C VAL A 21 3.67 10.49 -3.13
N LEU A 22 3.82 10.71 -4.44
CA LEU A 22 2.67 10.77 -5.35
C LEU A 22 1.92 9.43 -5.36
N LYS A 23 0.58 9.44 -5.40
CA LYS A 23 -0.26 8.22 -5.39
C LYS A 23 0.24 7.10 -6.34
N PRO A 24 0.61 7.36 -7.61
CA PRO A 24 1.09 6.31 -8.51
C PRO A 24 2.41 5.66 -8.06
N LEU A 25 3.20 6.35 -7.26
CA LEU A 25 4.48 5.89 -6.73
C LEU A 25 4.36 5.26 -5.33
N VAL A 26 3.19 5.35 -4.68
CA VAL A 26 2.93 4.62 -3.43
C VAL A 26 3.10 3.13 -3.70
N GLU A 27 3.91 2.48 -2.86
CA GLU A 27 4.15 1.04 -2.94
C GLU A 27 2.89 0.28 -2.52
N PHE A 28 2.42 -0.58 -3.40
CA PHE A 28 1.30 -1.49 -3.17
C PHE A 28 1.77 -2.91 -3.48
N CYS A 29 1.76 -3.78 -2.47
CA CYS A 29 2.26 -5.16 -2.58
C CYS A 29 3.69 -5.22 -3.16
N ASN A 30 4.60 -4.43 -2.58
CA ASN A 30 6.04 -4.36 -2.90
C ASN A 30 6.39 -3.83 -4.30
N ARG A 31 5.46 -3.13 -4.96
CA ARG A 31 5.70 -2.41 -6.23
C ARG A 31 4.94 -1.10 -6.27
N PRO A 32 5.42 -0.05 -6.95
CA PRO A 32 4.63 1.16 -7.19
C PRO A 32 3.27 0.84 -7.82
N MET A 33 2.19 1.50 -7.38
CA MET A 33 0.84 1.33 -7.95
C MET A 33 0.83 1.44 -9.48
N LEU A 34 1.60 2.38 -10.03
CA LEU A 34 1.75 2.59 -11.47
C LEU A 34 2.27 1.35 -12.20
N MET A 35 3.17 0.59 -11.58
CA MET A 35 3.79 -0.57 -12.21
C MET A 35 2.75 -1.67 -12.50
N HIS A 36 1.75 -1.83 -11.64
CA HIS A 36 0.65 -2.77 -11.87
C HIS A 36 -0.15 -2.41 -13.13
N GLN A 37 -0.37 -1.11 -13.38
CA GLN A 37 -1.08 -0.63 -14.57
C GLN A 37 -0.24 -0.81 -15.84
N ILE A 38 1.05 -0.45 -15.78
CA ILE A 38 1.99 -0.63 -16.91
C ILE A 38 2.07 -2.12 -17.29
N GLU A 39 2.24 -3.02 -16.32
CA GLU A 39 2.31 -4.46 -16.58
C GLU A 39 1.02 -5.03 -17.17
N ALA A 40 -0.14 -4.53 -16.75
CA ALA A 40 -1.43 -4.90 -17.33
C ALA A 40 -1.52 -4.44 -18.80
N LEU A 41 -1.14 -3.19 -19.08
CA LEU A 41 -1.15 -2.63 -20.44
C LEU A 41 -0.19 -3.37 -21.37
N VAL A 42 1.04 -3.65 -20.93
CA VAL A 42 2.06 -4.34 -21.74
C VAL A 42 1.58 -5.73 -22.18
N LYS A 43 0.84 -6.46 -21.33
CA LYS A 43 0.28 -7.77 -21.68
C LYS A 43 -0.72 -7.71 -22.83
N VAL A 44 -1.46 -6.60 -22.94
CA VAL A 44 -2.48 -6.42 -23.96
C VAL A 44 -1.88 -5.87 -25.26
N ILE A 45 -0.98 -4.89 -25.17
CA ILE A 45 -0.56 -4.06 -26.31
C ILE A 45 0.55 -4.72 -27.19
N LYS A 46 0.95 -5.97 -26.90
CA LYS A 46 1.88 -6.83 -27.67
C LYS A 46 2.72 -6.10 -28.74
N LYS A 47 3.93 -5.64 -28.37
CA LYS A 47 4.99 -5.08 -29.23
C LYS A 47 4.75 -3.69 -29.85
N SER A 48 3.65 -3.00 -29.59
CA SER A 48 3.51 -1.58 -29.98
C SER A 48 4.06 -0.67 -28.88
N GLY A 49 4.89 0.33 -29.21
CA GLY A 49 5.44 1.27 -28.22
C GLY A 49 4.34 1.99 -27.45
N VAL A 50 4.41 1.94 -26.11
CA VAL A 50 3.46 2.62 -25.21
C VAL A 50 4.09 3.96 -24.79
N ASP A 51 3.52 5.06 -25.26
CA ASP A 51 3.89 6.40 -24.80
C ASP A 51 3.10 6.74 -23.53
N VAL A 52 3.72 6.54 -22.37
CA VAL A 52 3.14 6.90 -21.07
C VAL A 52 3.29 8.41 -20.86
N ILE A 53 2.20 9.16 -21.01
CA ILE A 53 2.17 10.60 -20.76
C ILE A 53 1.68 10.85 -19.34
N PHE A 54 2.51 11.50 -18.54
CA PHE A 54 2.17 11.97 -17.20
C PHE A 54 1.69 13.43 -17.32
N SER A 55 0.41 13.70 -17.12
CA SER A 55 -0.10 15.07 -17.05
C SER A 55 -0.28 15.48 -15.60
N TYR A 56 0.55 16.41 -15.13
CA TYR A 56 0.33 17.12 -13.88
C TYR A 56 -0.24 18.48 -14.23
N GLU A 57 -1.55 18.64 -14.07
CA GLU A 57 -2.19 19.94 -14.15
C GLU A 57 -2.31 20.56 -12.76
N SER A 58 -1.92 21.84 -12.68
CA SER A 58 -2.11 22.70 -11.51
C SER A 58 -3.59 23.03 -11.25
N GLU A 59 -4.43 22.88 -12.27
CA GLU A 59 -5.88 23.04 -12.22
C GLU A 59 -6.54 21.66 -12.08
N PRO A 60 -7.64 21.54 -11.32
CA PRO A 60 -8.34 20.28 -11.17
C PRO A 60 -9.01 19.87 -12.49
N LEU A 61 -8.38 18.94 -13.21
CA LEU A 61 -8.93 18.31 -14.41
C LEU A 61 -9.68 17.02 -14.04
N GLY A 62 -10.94 16.92 -14.42
CA GLY A 62 -11.74 15.71 -14.32
C GLY A 62 -11.50 14.80 -15.53
N THR A 63 -10.91 13.63 -15.31
CA THR A 63 -10.67 12.65 -16.39
C THR A 63 -11.93 12.35 -17.21
N GLU A 64 -13.06 12.08 -16.54
CA GLU A 64 -14.28 11.69 -17.24
C GLU A 64 -15.00 12.85 -17.94
N LEU A 65 -14.78 14.08 -17.47
CA LEU A 65 -15.51 15.27 -17.93
C LEU A 65 -14.72 16.11 -18.91
N ASP A 66 -13.39 16.14 -18.77
CA ASP A 66 -12.52 17.06 -19.50
C ASP A 66 -11.59 16.33 -20.48
N VAL A 67 -11.16 15.09 -20.18
CA VAL A 67 -10.22 14.33 -21.04
C VAL A 67 -10.94 13.37 -21.98
N PHE A 68 -11.78 12.49 -21.43
CA PHE A 68 -12.41 11.43 -22.22
C PHE A 68 -13.30 11.95 -23.36
N PRO A 69 -14.10 13.03 -23.21
CA PRO A 69 -14.87 13.57 -24.32
C PRO A 69 -13.99 14.02 -25.49
N LEU A 70 -12.88 14.69 -25.23
CA LEU A 70 -11.92 15.12 -26.27
C LEU A 70 -11.31 13.92 -26.99
N MET A 71 -10.92 12.88 -26.25
CA MET A 71 -10.38 11.65 -26.86
C MET A 71 -11.42 10.88 -27.69
N VAL A 72 -12.71 10.96 -27.32
CA VAL A 72 -13.79 10.38 -28.11
C VAL A 72 -13.98 11.14 -29.42
N ASP A 73 -13.99 12.47 -29.36
CA ASP A 73 -14.12 13.33 -30.55
C ASP A 73 -12.98 13.08 -31.55
N ASP A 74 -11.77 12.85 -31.05
CA ASP A 74 -10.59 12.50 -31.87
C ASP A 74 -10.51 11.01 -32.25
N SER A 75 -11.47 10.17 -31.83
CA SER A 75 -11.48 8.70 -32.04
C SER A 75 -10.24 7.97 -31.46
N GLU A 76 -9.67 8.51 -30.38
CA GLU A 76 -8.48 7.99 -29.69
C GLU A 76 -8.80 7.30 -28.35
N LEU A 77 -10.09 7.18 -27.97
CA LEU A 77 -10.49 6.43 -26.78
C LEU A 77 -10.74 4.95 -27.10
N TYR A 78 -9.99 4.07 -26.43
CA TYR A 78 -10.09 2.62 -26.59
C TYR A 78 -10.45 1.94 -25.27
N CYS A 79 -11.14 0.81 -25.34
CA CYS A 79 -11.42 -0.05 -24.19
C CYS A 79 -10.65 -1.37 -24.33
N ILE A 80 -10.10 -1.84 -23.21
CA ILE A 80 -9.37 -3.09 -23.10
C ILE A 80 -9.99 -3.89 -21.97
N GLU A 81 -10.36 -5.14 -22.25
CA GLU A 81 -10.72 -6.08 -21.21
C GLU A 81 -9.44 -6.64 -20.57
N ILE A 82 -9.36 -6.54 -19.24
CA ILE A 82 -8.23 -7.04 -18.46
C ILE A 82 -8.62 -8.36 -17.77
N ASP A 83 -7.83 -9.41 -18.01
CA ASP A 83 -7.90 -10.65 -17.21
C ASP A 83 -7.18 -10.41 -15.87
N GLY A 84 -7.96 -10.17 -14.81
CA GLY A 84 -7.41 -9.95 -13.48
C GLY A 84 -8.33 -9.17 -12.56
N ILE A 85 -7.74 -8.53 -11.57
CA ILE A 85 -8.45 -7.72 -10.58
C ILE A 85 -8.37 -6.25 -11.00
N TRP A 86 -9.52 -5.58 -10.92
CA TRP A 86 -9.62 -4.13 -10.97
C TRP A 86 -10.13 -3.60 -9.64
N MET A 87 -9.51 -2.54 -9.13
CA MET A 87 -9.94 -1.87 -7.90
C MET A 87 -9.49 -0.40 -7.88
N ASP A 88 -10.38 0.51 -7.47
CA ASP A 88 -10.01 1.89 -7.16
C ASP A 88 -9.47 1.99 -5.72
N ILE A 89 -8.15 2.11 -5.59
CA ILE A 89 -7.50 2.35 -4.30
C ILE A 89 -7.49 3.86 -4.04
N GLY A 90 -8.49 4.36 -3.30
CA GLY A 90 -8.64 5.79 -3.00
C GLY A 90 -8.30 6.16 -1.56
N ARG A 91 -8.60 5.29 -0.59
CA ARG A 91 -8.46 5.50 0.85
C ARG A 91 -7.64 4.38 1.50
N PRO A 92 -7.12 4.56 2.73
CA PRO A 92 -6.40 3.49 3.44
C PRO A 92 -7.16 2.16 3.57
N LYS A 93 -8.46 2.21 3.82
CA LYS A 93 -9.30 1.00 3.85
C LYS A 93 -9.34 0.28 2.50
N ASP A 94 -9.34 1.03 1.41
CA ASP A 94 -9.36 0.48 0.04
C ASP A 94 -7.99 -0.12 -0.29
N PHE A 95 -6.91 0.47 0.26
CA PHE A 95 -5.56 -0.08 0.16
C PHE A 95 -5.47 -1.47 0.81
N LEU A 96 -5.95 -1.62 2.04
CA LEU A 96 -5.92 -2.92 2.75
C LEU A 96 -6.82 -3.96 2.07
N LEU A 97 -8.02 -3.57 1.66
CA LEU A 97 -8.92 -4.47 0.90
C LEU A 97 -8.29 -4.86 -0.44
N GLY A 98 -7.65 -3.92 -1.13
CA GLY A 98 -6.90 -4.19 -2.36
C GLY A 98 -5.76 -5.17 -2.12
N THR A 99 -5.03 -5.03 -1.02
CA THR A 99 -3.98 -5.98 -0.61
C THR A 99 -4.55 -7.39 -0.49
N GLN A 100 -5.64 -7.58 0.25
CA GLN A 100 -6.30 -8.88 0.37
C GLN A 100 -6.68 -9.47 -0.99
N MET A 101 -7.35 -8.67 -1.83
CA MET A 101 -7.78 -9.10 -3.17
C MET A 101 -6.58 -9.51 -4.04
N TYR A 102 -5.52 -8.70 -4.04
CA TYR A 102 -4.31 -8.95 -4.83
C TYR A 102 -3.56 -10.19 -4.35
N LEU A 103 -3.43 -10.38 -3.04
CA LEU A 103 -2.82 -11.57 -2.47
C LEU A 103 -3.60 -12.85 -2.85
N GLU A 104 -4.93 -12.80 -2.79
CA GLU A 104 -5.76 -13.93 -3.23
C GLU A 104 -5.58 -14.22 -4.73
N HIS A 105 -5.48 -13.19 -5.56
CA HIS A 105 -5.14 -13.37 -6.98
C HIS A 105 -3.78 -14.04 -7.19
N LEU A 106 -2.75 -13.61 -6.46
CA LEU A 106 -1.42 -14.23 -6.55
C LEU A 106 -1.45 -15.69 -6.10
N ARG A 107 -2.16 -16.02 -5.01
CA ARG A 107 -2.39 -17.40 -4.56
C ARG A 107 -3.05 -18.24 -5.65
N ASN A 108 -4.13 -17.75 -6.24
CA ASN A 108 -4.87 -18.46 -7.31
C ASN A 108 -4.03 -18.67 -8.58
N LYS A 109 -3.03 -17.83 -8.82
CA LYS A 109 -2.06 -18.00 -9.91
C LYS A 109 -0.81 -18.81 -9.51
N GLY A 110 -0.74 -19.34 -8.28
CA GLY A 110 0.41 -20.09 -7.77
C GLY A 110 1.68 -19.24 -7.59
N ARG A 111 1.53 -17.93 -7.34
CA ARG A 111 2.63 -16.94 -7.27
C ARG A 111 2.90 -16.41 -5.86
N LEU A 112 2.13 -16.83 -4.86
CA LEU A 112 2.54 -16.68 -3.47
C LEU A 112 3.34 -17.91 -3.08
N GLU A 113 4.61 -17.72 -2.78
CA GLU A 113 5.46 -18.77 -2.23
C GLU A 113 4.86 -19.22 -0.90
N HIS A 114 4.65 -20.53 -0.74
CA HIS A 114 4.54 -21.12 0.59
C HIS A 114 5.93 -21.08 1.20
N ARG A 115 6.22 -20.05 2.00
CA ARG A 115 7.37 -20.10 2.89
C ARG A 115 6.96 -20.87 4.13
N ASP A 116 7.78 -21.86 4.48
CA ASP A 116 7.73 -22.42 5.83
C ASP A 116 7.96 -21.30 6.86
N PRO A 117 7.35 -21.41 8.05
CA PRO A 117 7.32 -20.43 9.14
C PRO A 117 8.55 -19.53 9.35
N PRO A 118 8.36 -18.33 9.93
CA PRO A 118 7.59 -18.09 11.16
C PRO A 118 6.09 -18.20 10.95
N ASP A 119 5.34 -18.68 11.95
CA ASP A 119 3.96 -19.19 11.84
C ASP A 119 3.07 -18.31 10.95
N PHE A 120 3.04 -18.60 9.64
CA PHE A 120 2.31 -17.83 8.65
C PHE A 120 0.88 -18.34 8.55
N ILE A 121 -0.08 -17.42 8.61
CA ILE A 121 -1.51 -17.73 8.54
C ILE A 121 -2.05 -17.14 7.23
N GLY A 122 -2.64 -17.97 6.37
CA GLY A 122 -3.26 -17.49 5.14
C GLY A 122 -2.28 -16.81 4.17
N ASN A 123 -2.72 -15.74 3.51
CA ASN A 123 -1.93 -15.09 2.48
C ASN A 123 -0.94 -14.07 3.05
N VAL A 124 0.35 -14.24 2.77
CA VAL A 124 1.40 -13.30 3.16
C VAL A 124 2.36 -13.10 1.99
N LEU A 125 2.71 -11.85 1.68
CA LEU A 125 3.73 -11.49 0.70
C LEU A 125 4.91 -10.83 1.40
N ILE A 126 6.09 -11.41 1.25
CA ILE A 126 7.30 -10.99 1.97
C ILE A 126 8.39 -10.65 0.96
N HIS A 127 8.93 -9.44 1.02
CA HIS A 127 10.11 -9.10 0.23
C HIS A 127 11.33 -9.93 0.69
N PRO A 128 12.21 -10.41 -0.22
CA PRO A 128 13.36 -11.25 0.17
C PRO A 128 14.33 -10.65 1.19
N SER A 129 14.40 -9.31 1.31
CA SER A 129 15.29 -8.64 2.28
C SER A 129 14.73 -8.49 3.69
N VAL A 130 13.47 -8.90 3.93
CA VAL A 130 12.82 -8.79 5.24
C VAL A 130 13.51 -9.67 6.27
N LYS A 131 13.69 -9.12 7.47
CA LYS A 131 14.21 -9.84 8.64
C LYS A 131 13.09 -10.02 9.65
N ILE A 132 12.87 -11.24 10.12
CA ILE A 132 11.80 -11.57 11.06
C ILE A 132 12.39 -12.29 12.26
N GLY A 133 12.06 -11.82 13.46
CA GLY A 133 12.42 -12.42 14.73
C GLY A 133 11.72 -13.76 14.99
N VAL A 134 12.08 -14.40 16.10
CA VAL A 134 11.49 -15.69 16.49
C VAL A 134 10.08 -15.52 17.06
N HIS A 135 9.28 -16.59 17.03
CA HIS A 135 7.94 -16.63 17.62
C HIS A 135 6.93 -15.61 17.07
N CYS A 136 7.15 -15.10 15.86
CA CYS A 136 6.19 -14.23 15.19
C CYS A 136 5.01 -15.02 14.63
N VAL A 137 3.85 -14.38 14.56
CA VAL A 137 2.67 -14.89 13.84
C VAL A 137 2.25 -13.84 12.82
N ILE A 138 2.30 -14.17 11.53
CA ILE A 138 2.06 -13.20 10.46
C ILE A 138 0.98 -13.71 9.52
N GLY A 139 -0.02 -12.87 9.29
CA GLY A 139 -1.16 -13.14 8.44
C GLY A 139 -2.47 -13.36 9.23
N PRO A 140 -3.61 -13.44 8.52
CA PRO A 140 -3.75 -13.36 7.06
C PRO A 140 -3.59 -11.94 6.50
N ASN A 141 -3.46 -11.87 5.18
CA ASN A 141 -3.49 -10.64 4.37
C ASN A 141 -2.42 -9.62 4.73
N VAL A 142 -1.17 -10.08 4.84
CA VAL A 142 -0.04 -9.21 5.20
C VAL A 142 0.94 -9.03 4.05
N THR A 143 1.40 -7.80 3.85
CA THR A 143 2.54 -7.49 2.97
C THR A 143 3.69 -6.88 3.77
N LEU A 144 4.89 -7.41 3.59
CA LEU A 144 6.13 -6.86 4.15
C LEU A 144 7.03 -6.37 3.01
N GLY A 145 7.27 -5.06 2.98
CA GLY A 145 8.07 -4.37 1.99
C GLY A 145 9.58 -4.60 2.14
N PRO A 146 10.38 -4.13 1.16
CA PRO A 146 11.83 -4.10 1.24
C PRO A 146 12.36 -3.57 2.57
N ASP A 147 13.35 -4.27 3.12
CA ASP A 147 14.17 -3.87 4.27
C ASP A 147 13.37 -3.67 5.58
N VAL A 148 12.15 -4.20 5.63
CA VAL A 148 11.36 -4.27 6.84
C VAL A 148 12.03 -5.19 7.87
N CYS A 149 12.05 -4.75 9.12
CA CYS A 149 12.55 -5.53 10.25
C CYS A 149 11.44 -5.77 11.27
N ILE A 150 11.16 -7.03 11.56
CA ILE A 150 10.14 -7.47 12.53
C ILE A 150 10.86 -8.09 13.73
N GLY A 151 10.60 -7.57 14.94
CA GLY A 151 11.14 -8.08 16.19
C GLY A 151 10.46 -9.38 16.67
N ASP A 152 10.97 -9.96 17.75
CA ASP A 152 10.49 -11.25 18.26
C ASP A 152 9.05 -11.15 18.77
N GLY A 153 8.27 -12.22 18.59
CA GLY A 153 6.91 -12.33 19.14
C GLY A 153 5.88 -11.37 18.53
N VAL A 154 6.21 -10.69 17.42
CA VAL A 154 5.31 -9.75 16.75
C VAL A 154 4.14 -10.50 16.09
N ARG A 155 2.95 -9.89 16.14
CA ARG A 155 1.73 -10.42 15.53
C ARG A 155 1.15 -9.43 14.55
N ILE A 156 0.93 -9.85 13.29
CA ILE A 156 0.45 -8.96 12.23
C ILE A 156 -0.68 -9.64 11.47
N GLN A 157 -1.81 -8.96 11.28
CA GLN A 157 -2.88 -9.40 10.37
C GLN A 157 -3.50 -8.21 9.64
N ASP A 158 -4.02 -8.45 8.44
CA ASP A 158 -4.76 -7.47 7.63
C ASP A 158 -4.02 -6.12 7.51
N SER A 159 -2.71 -6.17 7.33
CA SER A 159 -1.83 -5.00 7.45
C SER A 159 -0.75 -4.95 6.37
N ALA A 160 -0.32 -3.74 6.04
CA ALA A 160 0.75 -3.49 5.09
C ALA A 160 1.90 -2.72 5.75
N ILE A 161 3.11 -3.28 5.68
CA ILE A 161 4.32 -2.69 6.25
C ILE A 161 5.22 -2.24 5.10
N LEU A 162 5.36 -0.93 4.93
CA LEU A 162 6.09 -0.33 3.80
C LEU A 162 7.60 -0.30 4.03
N SER A 163 8.34 0.00 2.97
CA SER A 163 9.80 -0.19 2.94
C SER A 163 10.54 0.52 4.07
N GLY A 164 11.55 -0.18 4.63
CA GLY A 164 12.42 0.33 5.68
C GLY A 164 11.78 0.43 7.08
N ALA A 165 10.48 0.11 7.22
CA ALA A 165 9.81 0.18 8.52
C ALA A 165 10.31 -0.89 9.50
N LYS A 166 10.24 -0.57 10.79
CA LYS A 166 10.63 -1.45 11.89
C LYS A 166 9.45 -1.64 12.82
N VAL A 167 9.17 -2.89 13.17
CA VAL A 167 8.19 -3.25 14.19
C VAL A 167 8.92 -3.97 15.30
N ARG A 168 9.06 -3.34 16.46
CA ARG A 168 9.81 -3.91 17.59
C ARG A 168 9.03 -5.02 18.29
N SER A 169 9.74 -5.76 19.13
CA SER A 169 9.27 -7.01 19.72
C SER A 169 7.94 -6.89 20.46
N HIS A 170 7.17 -7.98 20.41
CA HIS A 170 5.91 -8.16 21.13
C HIS A 170 4.79 -7.17 20.78
N SER A 171 4.91 -6.47 19.65
CA SER A 171 3.88 -5.57 19.14
C SER A 171 2.83 -6.31 18.31
N ARG A 172 1.62 -5.74 18.25
CA ARG A 172 0.48 -6.29 17.50
C ARG A 172 -0.06 -5.26 16.51
N LEU A 173 -0.17 -5.65 15.25
CA LEU A 173 -0.70 -4.83 14.17
C LEU A 173 -1.91 -5.51 13.54
N GLU A 174 -3.04 -4.82 13.48
CA GLU A 174 -4.30 -5.35 12.96
C GLU A 174 -5.02 -4.28 12.14
N GLY A 175 -5.27 -4.55 10.86
CA GLY A 175 -5.97 -3.59 10.02
C GLY A 175 -5.21 -2.27 9.85
N SER A 176 -3.87 -2.32 9.72
CA SER A 176 -3.02 -1.12 9.81
C SER A 176 -2.05 -0.97 8.64
N ILE A 177 -1.61 0.27 8.37
CA ILE A 177 -0.56 0.55 7.40
C ILE A 177 0.59 1.27 8.09
N VAL A 178 1.77 0.67 8.08
CA VAL A 178 2.99 1.30 8.61
C VAL A 178 3.76 1.91 7.44
N GLY A 179 3.81 3.24 7.40
CA GLY A 179 4.50 4.00 6.37
C GLY A 179 6.01 3.84 6.38
N TRP A 180 6.65 4.27 5.28
CA TRP A 180 8.09 4.09 5.04
C TRP A 180 8.95 4.56 6.20
N ASN A 181 10.03 3.83 6.48
CA ASN A 181 11.05 4.22 7.46
C ASN A 181 10.50 4.50 8.88
N SER A 182 9.29 4.05 9.21
CA SER A 182 8.70 4.25 10.53
C SER A 182 9.23 3.24 11.55
N ASP A 183 9.30 3.63 12.81
CA ASP A 183 9.72 2.77 13.94
C ASP A 183 8.56 2.61 14.92
N VAL A 184 8.01 1.41 15.01
CA VAL A 184 6.95 1.04 15.93
C VAL A 184 7.59 0.40 17.17
N GLY A 185 7.40 1.03 18.32
CA GLY A 185 7.91 0.62 19.63
C GLY A 185 7.56 -0.82 20.04
N GLN A 186 8.20 -1.29 21.10
CA GLN A 186 7.91 -2.59 21.72
C GLN A 186 6.52 -2.56 22.38
N TRP A 187 5.87 -3.72 22.48
CA TRP A 187 4.57 -3.84 23.16
C TRP A 187 3.49 -2.88 22.64
N THR A 188 3.64 -2.41 21.41
CA THR A 188 2.79 -1.41 20.78
C THR A 188 1.64 -2.09 20.05
N ARG A 189 0.50 -1.40 19.95
CA ARG A 189 -0.68 -1.89 19.25
C ARG A 189 -1.16 -0.88 18.22
N LEU A 190 -1.28 -1.30 16.96
CA LEU A 190 -1.90 -0.50 15.90
C LEU A 190 -3.14 -1.24 15.42
N GLU A 191 -4.31 -0.62 15.57
CA GLU A 191 -5.59 -1.28 15.32
C GLU A 191 -6.54 -0.39 14.50
N ASN A 192 -7.56 -1.02 13.89
CA ASN A 192 -8.75 -0.39 13.31
C ASN A 192 -8.50 0.71 12.26
N GLY A 193 -7.63 0.45 11.29
CA GLY A 193 -7.37 1.40 10.20
C GLY A 193 -6.33 2.45 10.53
N THR A 194 -5.50 2.22 11.56
CA THR A 194 -4.37 3.10 11.87
C THR A 194 -3.38 3.15 10.70
N VAL A 195 -2.96 4.35 10.32
CA VAL A 195 -1.99 4.58 9.24
C VAL A 195 -0.89 5.51 9.73
N LEU A 196 0.35 5.06 9.61
CA LEU A 196 1.53 5.89 9.84
C LEU A 196 2.02 6.44 8.51
N GLY A 197 2.33 7.74 8.47
CA GLY A 197 3.06 8.37 7.38
C GLY A 197 4.52 7.92 7.31
N GLU A 198 5.32 8.60 6.50
CA GLU A 198 6.75 8.33 6.44
C GLU A 198 7.47 8.76 7.73
N ASN A 199 8.44 7.97 8.19
CA ASN A 199 9.37 8.30 9.26
C ASN A 199 8.66 8.70 10.57
N VAL A 200 7.59 7.96 10.90
CA VAL A 200 6.86 8.11 12.16
C VAL A 200 7.53 7.24 13.22
N HIS A 201 7.67 7.79 14.43
CA HIS A 201 8.18 7.07 15.59
C HIS A 201 7.05 6.88 16.60
N VAL A 202 6.76 5.64 16.97
CA VAL A 202 5.80 5.31 18.03
C VAL A 202 6.59 4.77 19.21
N ASN A 203 6.43 5.36 20.39
CA ASN A 203 7.10 4.88 21.60
C ASN A 203 6.64 3.47 22.00
N ASP A 204 7.44 2.82 22.84
CA ASP A 204 7.07 1.56 23.46
C ASP A 204 5.75 1.71 24.25
N GLU A 205 4.98 0.62 24.34
CA GLU A 205 3.74 0.51 25.12
C GLU A 205 2.60 1.46 24.69
N VAL A 206 2.61 1.93 23.44
CA VAL A 206 1.56 2.79 22.88
C VAL A 206 0.47 1.96 22.18
N LEU A 207 -0.79 2.36 22.34
CA LEU A 207 -1.93 1.87 21.54
C LEU A 207 -2.42 2.98 20.62
N LEU A 208 -2.56 2.70 19.32
CA LEU A 208 -3.20 3.58 18.34
C LEU A 208 -4.42 2.88 17.73
N ASN A 209 -5.60 3.48 17.92
CA ASN A 209 -6.87 2.97 17.44
C ASN A 209 -7.47 3.90 16.37
N GLY A 210 -7.41 3.48 15.10
CA GLY A 210 -7.94 4.25 13.96
C GLY A 210 -7.26 5.60 13.72
N VAL A 211 -5.97 5.72 14.05
CA VAL A 211 -5.24 7.00 14.02
C VAL A 211 -4.55 7.20 12.67
N LEU A 212 -4.63 8.39 12.11
CA LEU A 212 -3.80 8.80 10.97
C LEU A 212 -2.66 9.68 11.47
N VAL A 213 -1.42 9.19 11.40
CA VAL A 213 -0.24 9.93 11.86
C VAL A 213 0.48 10.50 10.65
N LEU A 214 0.64 11.83 10.61
CA LEU A 214 1.35 12.50 9.51
C LEU A 214 2.85 12.17 9.54
N PRO A 215 3.56 12.32 8.40
CA PRO A 215 4.99 12.05 8.34
C PRO A 215 5.82 12.81 9.38
N HIS A 216 6.94 12.23 9.79
CA HIS A 216 7.94 12.83 10.69
C HIS A 216 7.45 13.14 12.11
N ASN A 217 6.40 12.47 12.57
CA ASN A 217 5.86 12.64 13.91
C ASN A 217 6.38 11.61 14.92
N LEU A 218 6.37 12.03 16.19
CA LEU A 218 6.59 11.18 17.35
C LEU A 218 5.28 11.00 18.12
N VAL A 219 4.87 9.77 18.38
CA VAL A 219 3.69 9.44 19.17
C VAL A 219 4.13 8.80 20.48
N SER A 220 3.98 9.54 21.58
CA SER A 220 4.46 9.14 22.90
C SER A 220 3.36 8.66 23.86
N ALA A 221 2.09 8.73 23.45
CA ALA A 221 0.96 8.37 24.30
C ALA A 221 -0.11 7.61 23.49
N SER A 222 -0.83 6.72 24.18
CA SER A 222 -1.92 5.95 23.60
C SER A 222 -3.10 6.83 23.20
N ILE A 223 -3.70 6.49 22.07
CA ILE A 223 -4.85 7.15 21.47
C ILE A 223 -5.91 6.10 21.22
N HIS A 224 -7.02 6.22 21.96
CA HIS A 224 -8.10 5.24 21.96
C HIS A 224 -9.21 5.53 20.96
N GLU A 225 -9.26 6.75 20.41
CA GLU A 225 -10.30 7.18 19.47
C GLU A 225 -9.68 7.63 18.14
N PRO A 226 -10.36 7.40 17.01
CA PRO A 226 -9.87 7.83 15.70
C PRO A 226 -9.61 9.33 15.64
N GLN A 227 -8.39 9.71 15.28
CA GLN A 227 -8.01 11.11 15.07
C GLN A 227 -6.81 11.23 14.13
N VAL A 228 -6.50 12.46 13.75
CA VAL A 228 -5.33 12.80 12.93
C VAL A 228 -4.28 13.45 13.82
N ILE A 229 -3.06 12.92 13.81
CA ILE A 229 -1.88 13.53 14.45
C ILE A 229 -1.10 14.27 13.39
N LEU A 230 -1.02 15.59 13.55
CA LEU A 230 -0.36 16.52 12.64
C LEU A 230 1.14 16.60 12.90
#